data_AF-A0A528XEY9-F1
#
_entry.id   AF-A0A528XEY9-F1
#
_cell.length_a   1.000
_cell.length_b   1.000
_cell.length_c   1.000
_cell.angle_alpha   90.00
_cell.angle_beta   90.00
_cell.angle_gamma   90.00
#
_symmetry.space_group_name_H-M   'P 1'
#
loop_
_entity.id
_entity.type
_entity.pdbx_description
1 polymer ?
#
loop_
_entity_poly.entity_id
_entity_poly.type
_entity_poly.pdbx_seq_one_letter_code
_entity_poly.pdbx_strand_id
1 'polypeptide(L)'
;MSSSQSIDGPLPGVNLSLRFVRQSAGPLLLACLVVAYAVWLSTVAIPTNVDVSWLLIVCDRLLGGERLNTDILEVNPPFSIWLYMPFMLLEKLVGGRAELWLTLGVVCLCLASLFVSARILTRADPVYRQPRALWAAAVALFMVLCFRPDQFGQREHFALIAVLPWLALQCARQRMPDFATGTLFERIMAGLGAGVVVMVKPPHFALALILPSLCLAFQRRSPKPLFVVENLLGATIATAYVTSIVVFDRAYFSEILPFVREIYLPSRMPLAEMLVDWPKIVLLFAMATALAAGGLKQMHWDVKIPLLTALGFVPAFIIMGKGWPNHALPMAVLGIWAVGIQFLRTIGCHNVAFVRKAAAILGCALALQFAVRSQYAVLSANNDPLAPAIASILGAVEKPTIISIGAQLQLAHPLARRVGGAFVSRSPAAWAVYNAEQLARDAARPEQKHRLEGLRDKMIGEFAHEIAAKKPDIVLYSAYGYPIWDNLMLEDTRIAAEIQHYDVFYRDPFATVYMRQGLSRHHRLSRQID
;
A
#
# COMPACT_ATOMS: atom_id res chain seq x y z
N MET A 1 52.30 19.52 42.27
CA MET A 1 51.59 18.62 43.20
C MET A 1 50.09 18.80 42.97
N SER A 2 49.47 18.19 41.96
CA SER A 2 49.08 16.78 41.81
C SER A 2 48.25 16.22 42.96
N SER A 3 46.94 16.08 42.74
CA SER A 3 46.15 14.94 43.21
C SER A 3 45.07 14.62 42.18
N SER A 4 45.41 13.66 41.33
CA SER A 4 44.56 12.95 40.37
C SER A 4 43.40 12.24 41.08
N GLN A 5 42.15 12.51 40.64
CA GLN A 5 41.04 11.58 40.87
C GLN A 5 40.97 10.61 39.69
N SER A 6 41.02 9.32 40.02
CA SER A 6 41.07 8.18 39.13
C SER A 6 39.78 8.03 38.31
N ILE A 7 39.93 8.10 36.99
CA ILE A 7 38.97 7.61 36.00
C ILE A 7 39.15 6.09 35.97
N ASP A 8 38.54 5.35 36.90
CA ASP A 8 38.38 3.88 36.84
C ASP A 8 37.47 3.40 37.99
N GLY A 9 36.17 3.74 37.88
CA GLY A 9 35.11 3.16 38.70
C GLY A 9 34.15 2.38 37.81
N PRO A 10 33.68 1.17 38.19
CA PRO A 10 32.71 0.43 37.41
C PRO A 10 31.45 1.26 37.22
N LEU A 11 30.95 1.32 35.97
CA LEU A 11 29.67 1.95 35.62
C LEU A 11 28.61 1.51 36.65
N PRO A 12 27.92 2.44 37.33
CA PRO A 12 26.90 2.06 38.30
C PRO A 12 25.83 1.24 37.58
N GLY A 13 25.63 0.02 38.08
CA GLY A 13 24.72 -0.96 37.54
C GLY A 13 23.35 -0.35 37.26
N VAL A 14 22.79 -0.73 36.11
CA VAL A 14 21.42 -0.41 35.71
C VAL A 14 20.48 -1.05 36.72
N ASN A 15 20.23 -0.37 37.84
CA ASN A 15 19.09 -0.65 38.69
C ASN A 15 17.84 -0.27 37.88
N LEU A 16 17.29 -1.26 37.17
CA LEU A 16 15.96 -1.20 36.57
C LEU A 16 14.96 -1.02 37.71
N SER A 17 14.72 0.23 38.10
CA SER A 17 13.77 0.54 39.16
C SER A 17 12.41 -0.07 38.81
N LEU A 18 11.75 -0.71 39.78
CA LEU A 18 10.39 -1.26 39.63
C LEU A 18 9.39 -0.23 39.06
N ARG A 19 9.64 1.07 39.28
CA ARG A 19 8.88 2.18 38.68
C ARG A 19 9.04 2.27 37.16
N PHE A 20 10.24 2.11 36.61
CA PHE A 20 10.47 2.12 35.17
C PHE A 20 9.86 0.91 34.47
N VAL A 21 9.96 -0.28 35.10
CA VAL A 21 9.29 -1.50 34.61
C VAL A 21 7.76 -1.31 34.57
N ARG A 22 7.18 -0.77 35.65
CA ARG A 22 5.73 -0.51 35.72
C ARG A 22 5.26 0.57 34.73
N GLN A 23 6.09 1.59 34.46
CA GLN A 23 5.79 2.66 33.50
C GLN A 23 5.92 2.22 32.04
N SER A 24 6.69 1.15 31.75
CA SER A 24 6.90 0.63 30.40
C SER A 24 5.96 -0.52 30.04
N ALA A 25 5.44 -1.25 31.04
CA ALA A 25 4.56 -2.40 30.84
C ALA A 25 3.27 -2.06 30.07
N GLY A 26 2.63 -0.93 30.38
CA GLY A 26 1.39 -0.50 29.70
C GLY A 26 1.57 -0.25 28.19
N PRO A 27 2.51 0.62 27.77
CA PRO A 27 2.81 0.84 26.35
C PRO A 27 3.24 -0.43 25.61
N LEU A 28 4.03 -1.30 26.24
CA LEU A 28 4.47 -2.56 25.64
C LEU A 28 3.28 -3.51 25.45
N LEU A 29 2.40 -3.64 26.45
CA LEU A 29 1.17 -4.40 26.33
C LEU A 29 0.30 -3.84 25.19
N LEU A 30 0.13 -2.53 25.11
CA LEU A 30 -0.61 -1.90 24.02
C LEU A 30 0.02 -2.21 22.66
N ALA A 31 1.35 -2.10 22.52
CA ALA A 31 2.03 -2.45 21.28
C ALA A 31 1.82 -3.92 20.89
N CYS A 32 1.88 -4.85 21.85
CA CYS A 32 1.57 -6.27 21.61
C CYS A 32 0.11 -6.47 21.17
N LEU A 33 -0.85 -5.79 21.81
CA LEU A 33 -2.27 -5.84 21.44
C LEU A 33 -2.49 -5.27 20.03
N VAL A 34 -1.79 -4.20 19.66
CA VAL A 34 -1.84 -3.62 18.31
C VAL A 34 -1.32 -4.62 17.28
N VAL A 35 -0.20 -5.29 17.54
CA VAL A 35 0.33 -6.32 16.64
C VAL A 35 -0.65 -7.49 16.51
N ALA A 36 -1.16 -8.00 17.63
CA ALA A 36 -2.15 -9.09 17.62
C ALA A 36 -3.41 -8.69 16.83
N TYR A 37 -3.87 -7.45 17.01
CA TYR A 37 -5.02 -6.90 16.29
C TYR A 37 -4.74 -6.76 14.79
N ALA A 38 -3.58 -6.26 14.40
CA ALA A 38 -3.17 -6.15 12.99
C ALA A 38 -3.13 -7.53 12.31
N VAL A 39 -2.55 -8.53 12.99
CA VAL A 39 -2.49 -9.90 12.49
C VAL A 39 -3.91 -10.44 12.32
N TRP A 40 -4.75 -10.38 13.37
CA TRP A 40 -6.14 -10.83 13.32
C TRP A 40 -6.94 -10.14 12.21
N LEU A 41 -6.81 -8.82 12.07
CA LEU A 41 -7.44 -8.07 10.99
C LEU A 41 -7.04 -8.60 9.61
N SER A 42 -5.74 -8.78 9.38
CA SER A 42 -5.19 -9.17 8.07
C SER A 42 -5.39 -10.64 7.69
N THR A 43 -5.56 -11.55 8.66
CA THR A 43 -5.65 -12.99 8.41
C THR A 43 -7.03 -13.58 8.63
N VAL A 44 -7.87 -12.94 9.45
CA VAL A 44 -9.18 -13.47 9.83
C VAL A 44 -10.30 -12.52 9.46
N ALA A 45 -10.22 -11.25 9.84
CA ALA A 45 -11.38 -10.35 9.77
C ALA A 45 -11.58 -9.72 8.38
N ILE A 46 -10.49 -9.38 7.69
CA ILE A 46 -10.50 -8.65 6.42
C ILE A 46 -9.87 -9.51 5.34
N PRO A 47 -10.56 -9.78 4.22
CA PRO A 47 -9.96 -10.51 3.12
C PRO A 47 -8.75 -9.80 2.55
N THR A 48 -7.84 -10.58 2.00
CA THR A 48 -6.64 -10.05 1.34
C THR A 48 -7.03 -9.07 0.25
N ASN A 49 -6.38 -7.92 0.27
CA ASN A 49 -6.59 -6.87 -0.71
C ASN A 49 -6.38 -7.39 -2.15
N VAL A 50 -7.22 -6.91 -3.06
CA VAL A 50 -7.25 -7.30 -4.48
C VAL A 50 -5.89 -7.14 -5.17
N ASP A 51 -5.19 -6.02 -4.96
CA ASP A 51 -3.88 -5.75 -5.58
C ASP A 51 -2.81 -6.67 -5.00
N VAL A 52 -2.84 -6.90 -3.68
CA VAL A 52 -1.91 -7.80 -2.99
C VAL A 52 -2.08 -9.23 -3.48
N SER A 53 -3.32 -9.68 -3.60
CA SER A 53 -3.62 -11.03 -4.07
C SER A 53 -3.20 -11.23 -5.53
N TRP A 54 -3.47 -10.25 -6.39
CA TRP A 54 -3.00 -10.27 -7.78
C TRP A 54 -1.47 -10.31 -7.86
N LEU A 55 -0.76 -9.44 -7.14
CA LEU A 55 0.71 -9.41 -7.17
C LEU A 55 1.33 -10.71 -6.64
N LEU A 56 0.70 -11.38 -5.67
CA LEU A 56 1.10 -12.73 -5.24
C LEU A 56 0.87 -13.77 -6.33
N ILE A 57 -0.22 -13.70 -7.10
CA ILE A 57 -0.44 -14.57 -8.28
C ILE A 57 0.62 -14.32 -9.35
N VAL A 58 0.94 -13.05 -9.64
CA VAL A 58 2.02 -12.72 -10.58
C VAL A 58 3.33 -13.34 -10.10
N CYS A 59 3.64 -13.20 -8.81
CA CYS A 59 4.82 -13.83 -8.22
C CYS A 59 4.85 -15.34 -8.44
N ASP A 60 3.73 -16.02 -8.18
CA ASP A 60 3.59 -17.46 -8.36
C ASP A 60 3.85 -17.89 -9.81
N ARG A 61 3.24 -17.19 -10.77
CA ARG A 61 3.38 -17.45 -12.21
C ARG A 61 4.80 -17.22 -12.72
N LEU A 62 5.47 -16.16 -12.25
CA LEU A 62 6.88 -15.93 -12.58
C LEU A 62 7.80 -17.04 -12.06
N LEU A 63 7.54 -17.55 -10.84
CA LEU A 63 8.26 -18.71 -10.31
C LEU A 63 7.93 -20.00 -11.09
N GLY A 64 6.74 -20.06 -11.70
CA GLY A 64 6.33 -21.09 -12.65
C GLY A 64 6.97 -20.99 -14.04
N GLY A 65 7.80 -19.97 -14.30
CA GLY A 65 8.52 -19.79 -15.56
C GLY A 65 7.85 -18.85 -16.57
N GLU A 66 6.71 -18.26 -16.23
CA GLU A 66 6.05 -17.27 -17.08
C GLU A 66 6.81 -15.93 -17.11
N ARG A 67 6.63 -15.16 -18.18
CA ARG A 67 7.36 -13.91 -18.43
C ARG A 67 6.46 -12.71 -18.17
N LEU A 68 6.94 -11.79 -17.34
CA LEU A 68 6.25 -10.52 -17.07
C LEU A 68 6.09 -9.70 -18.36
N ASN A 69 4.94 -9.02 -18.51
CA ASN A 69 4.53 -8.19 -19.65
C ASN A 69 4.24 -8.95 -20.96
N THR A 70 4.76 -10.17 -21.11
CA THR A 70 4.42 -11.07 -22.21
C THR A 70 3.24 -11.97 -21.84
N ASP A 71 3.42 -12.86 -20.86
CA ASP A 71 2.41 -13.84 -20.45
C ASP A 71 1.46 -13.28 -19.36
N ILE A 72 1.88 -12.20 -18.71
CA ILE A 72 1.18 -11.55 -17.60
C ILE A 72 1.12 -10.05 -17.87
N LEU A 73 -0.08 -9.49 -17.97
CA LEU A 73 -0.30 -8.05 -18.10
C LEU A 73 -0.25 -7.39 -16.72
N GLU A 74 0.80 -6.60 -16.47
CA GLU A 74 0.91 -5.79 -15.27
C GLU A 74 1.20 -4.33 -15.64
N VAL A 75 0.35 -3.41 -15.17
CA VAL A 75 0.50 -1.97 -15.46
C VAL A 75 1.54 -1.32 -14.55
N ASN A 76 1.79 -1.92 -13.39
CA ASN A 76 2.73 -1.43 -12.41
C ASN A 76 4.17 -1.76 -12.81
N PRO A 77 5.15 -0.89 -12.49
CA PRO A 77 6.56 -1.21 -12.67
C PRO A 77 7.00 -2.45 -11.88
N PRO A 78 7.99 -3.23 -12.35
CA PRO A 78 8.39 -4.54 -11.80
C PRO A 78 8.72 -4.59 -10.31
N PHE A 79 9.23 -3.51 -9.70
CA PHE A 79 9.48 -3.43 -8.25
C PHE A 79 8.27 -3.80 -7.41
N SER A 80 7.07 -3.50 -7.93
CA SER A 80 5.81 -3.91 -7.31
C SER A 80 5.75 -5.40 -7.08
N ILE A 81 6.23 -6.22 -8.01
CA ILE A 81 6.22 -7.68 -7.92
C ILE A 81 7.35 -8.17 -7.03
N TRP A 82 8.55 -7.60 -7.20
CA TRP A 82 9.72 -7.95 -6.39
C TRP A 82 9.52 -7.72 -4.90
N LEU A 83 8.66 -6.78 -4.53
CA LEU A 83 8.26 -6.53 -3.14
C LEU A 83 7.53 -7.71 -2.52
N TYR A 84 6.77 -8.48 -3.31
CA TYR A 84 5.99 -9.63 -2.83
C TYR A 84 6.69 -10.98 -3.06
N MET A 85 7.69 -11.03 -3.96
CA MET A 85 8.44 -12.25 -4.29
C MET A 85 8.97 -13.00 -3.06
N PRO A 86 9.58 -12.36 -2.04
CA PRO A 86 10.07 -13.09 -0.87
C PRO A 86 8.98 -13.86 -0.13
N PHE A 87 7.77 -13.33 -0.04
CA PHE A 87 6.65 -13.99 0.65
C PHE A 87 6.09 -15.16 -0.16
N MET A 88 6.10 -15.05 -1.49
CA MET A 88 5.75 -16.17 -2.36
C MET A 88 6.80 -17.28 -2.33
N LEU A 89 8.09 -16.92 -2.29
CA LEU A 89 9.18 -17.90 -2.11
C LEU A 89 9.04 -18.65 -0.78
N LEU A 90 8.66 -17.97 0.30
CA LEU A 90 8.40 -18.63 1.59
C LEU A 90 7.23 -19.61 1.51
N GLU A 91 6.14 -19.28 0.81
CA GLU A 91 5.06 -20.23 0.53
C GLU A 91 5.57 -21.48 -0.20
N LYS A 92 6.42 -21.31 -1.22
CA LYS A 92 6.95 -22.44 -2.01
C LYS A 92 7.99 -23.29 -1.26
N LEU A 93 8.84 -22.66 -0.45
CA LEU A 93 9.97 -23.33 0.21
C LEU A 93 9.63 -23.88 1.59
N VAL A 94 8.82 -23.16 2.36
CA VAL A 94 8.49 -23.48 3.76
C VAL A 94 7.06 -24.00 3.89
N GLY A 95 6.20 -23.72 2.92
CA GLY A 95 4.77 -23.96 3.01
C GLY A 95 4.03 -22.81 3.70
N GLY A 96 2.73 -22.98 3.89
CA GLY A 96 1.84 -21.92 4.38
C GLY A 96 1.54 -20.87 3.30
N ARG A 97 0.44 -20.13 3.48
CA ARG A 97 -0.03 -19.13 2.51
C ARG A 97 0.89 -17.90 2.51
N ALA A 98 1.26 -17.39 1.33
CA ALA A 98 2.09 -16.19 1.20
C ALA A 98 1.48 -14.96 1.88
N GLU A 99 0.15 -14.91 2.00
CA GLU A 99 -0.56 -13.87 2.75
C GLU A 99 -0.15 -13.83 4.24
N LEU A 100 0.08 -14.99 4.86
CA LEU A 100 0.57 -15.07 6.23
C LEU A 100 2.01 -14.55 6.31
N TRP A 101 2.88 -14.99 5.40
CA TRP A 101 4.27 -14.54 5.34
C TRP A 101 4.38 -13.04 5.09
N LEU A 102 3.53 -12.49 4.23
CA LEU A 102 3.37 -11.06 4.00
C LEU A 102 2.97 -10.34 5.29
N THR A 103 1.94 -10.81 5.99
CA THR A 103 1.51 -10.21 7.26
C THR A 103 2.65 -10.16 8.28
N LEU A 104 3.33 -11.29 8.49
CA LEU A 104 4.47 -11.35 9.40
C LEU A 104 5.60 -10.43 8.94
N GLY A 105 5.90 -10.42 7.64
CA GLY A 105 6.91 -9.56 7.04
C GLY A 105 6.63 -8.07 7.24
N VAL A 106 5.40 -7.62 6.98
CA VAL A 106 4.98 -6.22 7.18
C VAL A 106 5.09 -5.82 8.65
N VAL A 107 4.65 -6.68 9.57
CA VAL A 107 4.77 -6.44 11.02
C VAL A 107 6.25 -6.34 11.42
N CYS A 108 7.09 -7.29 11.01
CA CYS A 108 8.52 -7.29 11.32
C CYS A 108 9.23 -6.06 10.75
N LEU A 109 8.95 -5.69 9.49
CA LEU A 109 9.52 -4.49 8.85
C LEU A 109 9.08 -3.22 9.57
N CYS A 110 7.80 -3.13 9.98
CA CYS A 110 7.29 -2.00 10.74
C CYS A 110 7.99 -1.85 12.09
N LEU A 111 8.09 -2.95 12.86
CA LEU A 111 8.77 -2.97 14.16
C LEU A 111 10.26 -2.62 14.01
N ALA A 112 10.96 -3.18 13.02
CA ALA A 112 12.36 -2.87 12.75
C ALA A 112 12.55 -1.40 12.36
N SER A 113 11.69 -0.87 11.50
CA SER A 113 11.74 0.52 11.04
C SER A 113 11.48 1.50 12.18
N LEU A 114 10.47 1.23 13.02
CA LEU A 114 10.18 2.02 14.22
C LEU A 114 11.31 1.92 15.25
N PHE A 115 11.91 0.75 15.44
CA PHE A 115 13.04 0.56 16.33
C PHE A 115 14.25 1.40 15.91
N VAL A 116 14.64 1.36 14.64
CA VAL A 116 15.73 2.19 14.11
C VAL A 116 15.41 3.67 14.27
N SER A 117 14.19 4.08 13.94
CA SER A 117 13.71 5.46 14.07
C SER A 117 13.75 5.95 15.52
N ALA A 118 13.25 5.15 16.46
CA ALA A 118 13.28 5.44 17.89
C ALA A 118 14.72 5.53 18.41
N ARG A 119 15.61 4.63 17.98
CA ARG A 119 17.04 4.65 18.35
C ARG A 119 17.71 5.93 17.87
N ILE A 120 17.37 6.46 16.69
CA ILE A 120 17.89 7.73 16.17
C ILE A 120 17.35 8.90 17.01
N LEU A 121 16.03 8.98 17.19
CA LEU A 121 15.36 10.09 17.87
C LEU A 121 15.73 10.19 19.36
N THR A 122 15.81 9.07 20.07
CA THR A 122 16.21 9.03 21.50
C THR A 122 17.66 9.45 21.75
N ARG A 123 18.54 9.34 20.75
CA ARG A 123 19.90 9.91 20.81
C ARG A 123 19.90 11.40 20.51
N ALA A 124 18.99 11.86 19.65
CA ALA A 124 18.92 13.25 19.20
C ALA A 124 18.23 14.20 20.20
N ASP A 125 17.24 13.72 20.97
CA ASP A 125 16.46 14.58 21.88
C ASP A 125 15.93 13.79 23.10
N PRO A 126 16.18 14.24 24.35
CA PRO A 126 15.69 13.58 25.56
C PRO A 126 14.17 13.45 25.65
N VAL A 127 13.39 14.26 24.91
CA VAL A 127 11.92 14.17 24.91
C VAL A 127 11.42 12.76 24.54
N TYR A 128 12.17 12.06 23.69
CA TYR A 128 11.83 10.71 23.21
C TYR A 128 12.17 9.61 24.21
N ARG A 129 12.87 9.91 25.31
CA ARG A 129 13.14 8.96 26.40
C ARG A 129 12.07 8.98 27.49
N GLN A 130 11.13 9.90 27.39
CA GLN A 130 10.08 10.07 28.40
C GLN A 130 9.00 8.98 28.25
N PRO A 131 8.35 8.52 29.34
CA PRO A 131 7.34 7.46 29.26
C PRO A 131 6.21 7.71 28.25
N ARG A 132 5.81 8.98 28.07
CA ARG A 132 4.82 9.39 27.05
C ARG A 132 5.25 9.10 25.61
N ALA A 133 6.54 9.05 25.32
CA ALA A 133 7.04 8.69 24.00
C ALA A 133 6.81 7.21 23.67
N LEU A 134 6.78 6.32 24.68
CA LEU A 134 6.44 4.92 24.49
C LEU A 134 4.96 4.74 24.12
N TRP A 135 4.07 5.48 24.77
CA TRP A 135 2.65 5.54 24.39
C TRP A 135 2.48 6.06 22.96
N ALA A 136 3.20 7.13 22.61
CA ALA A 136 3.18 7.65 21.24
C ALA A 136 3.71 6.64 20.21
N ALA A 137 4.72 5.84 20.56
CA ALA A 137 5.23 4.78 19.70
C ALA A 137 4.19 3.67 19.47
N ALA A 138 3.43 3.28 20.52
CA ALA A 138 2.34 2.32 20.38
C ALA A 138 1.19 2.86 19.51
N VAL A 139 0.86 4.15 19.65
CA VAL A 139 -0.12 4.82 18.76
C VAL A 139 0.41 4.90 17.33
N ALA A 140 1.68 5.23 17.13
CA ALA A 140 2.32 5.26 15.82
C ALA A 140 2.26 3.88 15.14
N LEU A 141 2.55 2.82 15.89
CA LEU A 141 2.45 1.44 15.44
C LEU A 141 1.02 1.10 14.98
N PHE A 142 0.00 1.50 15.75
CA PHE A 142 -1.40 1.31 15.36
C PHE A 142 -1.72 2.07 14.07
N MET A 143 -1.25 3.30 13.94
CA MET A 143 -1.54 4.12 12.75
C MET A 143 -0.89 3.58 11.48
N VAL A 144 0.24 2.89 11.59
CA VAL A 144 0.86 2.22 10.43
C VAL A 144 0.15 0.92 10.12
N LEU A 145 -0.02 0.04 11.11
CA LEU A 145 -0.49 -1.32 10.86
C LEU A 145 -2.01 -1.43 10.71
N CYS A 146 -2.77 -0.65 11.47
CA CYS A 146 -4.21 -0.89 11.66
C CYS A 146 -5.09 0.19 11.05
N PHE A 147 -4.57 1.39 10.76
CA PHE A 147 -5.40 2.55 10.39
C PHE A 147 -6.39 2.30 9.25
N ARG A 148 -5.95 1.62 8.19
CA ARG A 148 -6.76 1.16 7.05
C ARG A 148 -6.49 -0.32 6.78
N PRO A 149 -7.19 -1.24 7.45
CA PRO A 149 -6.85 -2.66 7.38
C PRO A 149 -7.18 -3.29 6.02
N ASP A 150 -8.10 -2.71 5.25
CA ASP A 150 -8.39 -3.05 3.85
C ASP A 150 -7.25 -2.69 2.88
N GLN A 151 -6.30 -1.85 3.32
CA GLN A 151 -5.12 -1.44 2.57
C GLN A 151 -3.83 -2.10 3.12
N PHE A 152 -3.99 -3.10 3.99
CA PHE A 152 -2.87 -3.79 4.61
C PHE A 152 -2.02 -4.52 3.56
N GLY A 153 -0.68 -4.43 3.71
CA GLY A 153 0.26 -5.07 2.79
C GLY A 153 0.33 -4.48 1.38
N GLN A 154 -0.33 -3.36 1.10
CA GLN A 154 -0.18 -2.63 -0.15
C GLN A 154 1.21 -1.99 -0.30
N ARG A 155 1.63 -1.69 -1.54
CA ARG A 155 2.95 -1.11 -1.85
C ARG A 155 3.20 0.22 -1.14
N GLU A 156 2.17 1.05 -1.02
CA GLU A 156 2.21 2.32 -0.30
C GLU A 156 2.39 2.12 1.20
N HIS A 157 1.92 1.01 1.77
CA HIS A 157 2.17 0.64 3.15
C HIS A 157 3.67 0.34 3.36
N PHE A 158 4.31 -0.39 2.43
CA PHE A 158 5.76 -0.57 2.48
C PHE A 158 6.53 0.75 2.33
N ALA A 159 6.09 1.67 1.46
CA ALA A 159 6.70 3.00 1.36
C ALA A 159 6.58 3.80 2.67
N LEU A 160 5.42 3.75 3.33
CA LEU A 160 5.21 4.36 4.65
C LEU A 160 6.14 3.76 5.71
N ILE A 161 6.31 2.44 5.74
CA ILE A 161 7.25 1.79 6.68
C ILE A 161 8.70 2.16 6.34
N ALA A 162 9.06 2.20 5.06
CA ALA A 162 10.42 2.44 4.59
C ALA A 162 10.88 3.89 4.81
N VAL A 163 9.98 4.87 4.81
CA VAL A 163 10.36 6.29 4.98
C VAL A 163 10.71 6.66 6.42
N LEU A 164 10.31 5.88 7.42
CA LEU A 164 10.43 6.27 8.83
C LEU A 164 11.88 6.52 9.31
N PRO A 165 12.87 5.66 8.99
CA PRO A 165 14.25 5.88 9.40
C PRO A 165 14.83 7.14 8.75
N TRP A 166 14.41 7.43 7.51
CA TRP A 166 14.77 8.66 6.82
C TRP A 166 14.22 9.89 7.54
N LEU A 167 12.93 9.89 7.91
CA LEU A 167 12.33 10.99 8.69
C LEU A 167 13.06 11.22 10.01
N ALA A 168 13.32 10.14 10.77
CA ALA A 168 14.02 10.20 12.04
C ALA A 168 15.43 10.78 11.89
N LEU A 169 16.16 10.37 10.85
CA LEU A 169 17.50 10.85 10.55
C LEU A 169 17.50 12.34 10.18
N GLN A 170 16.57 12.79 9.33
CA GLN A 170 16.45 14.20 8.96
C GLN A 170 16.11 15.08 10.19
N CYS A 171 15.24 14.61 11.08
CA CYS A 171 14.97 15.27 12.35
C CYS A 171 16.23 15.40 13.22
N ALA A 172 17.01 14.32 13.34
CA ALA A 172 18.25 14.33 14.11
C ALA A 172 19.32 15.25 13.50
N ARG A 173 19.51 15.20 12.17
CA ARG A 173 20.46 16.07 11.46
C ARG A 173 20.10 17.53 11.56
N GLN A 174 18.81 17.87 11.53
CA GLN A 174 18.36 19.25 11.67
C GLN A 174 18.85 19.90 12.97
N ARG A 175 19.11 19.13 14.03
CA ARG A 175 19.60 19.69 15.29
C ARG A 175 21.08 20.06 15.27
N MET A 176 21.85 19.49 14.34
CA MET A 176 23.29 19.69 14.30
C MET A 176 23.68 20.87 13.41
N PRO A 177 24.68 21.67 13.80
CA PRO A 177 25.19 22.75 12.96
C PRO A 177 25.68 22.25 11.60
N ASP A 178 26.41 21.14 11.57
CA ASP A 178 27.03 20.54 10.39
C ASP A 178 26.11 19.63 9.56
N PHE A 179 24.92 19.33 10.09
CA PHE A 179 23.96 18.38 9.52
C PHE A 179 24.52 16.94 9.39
N ALA A 180 25.55 16.55 10.16
CA ALA A 180 26.33 15.33 9.93
C ALA A 180 25.96 14.12 10.83
N THR A 181 24.90 14.16 11.63
CA THR A 181 24.50 13.04 12.50
C THR A 181 24.13 11.76 11.75
N GLY A 182 24.21 10.63 12.46
CA GLY A 182 23.74 9.32 12.04
C GLY A 182 24.90 8.35 11.83
N THR A 183 24.76 7.13 12.34
CA THR A 183 25.72 6.05 12.08
C THR A 183 25.68 5.63 10.62
N LEU A 184 26.73 4.96 10.12
CA LEU A 184 26.74 4.42 8.75
C LEU A 184 25.53 3.50 8.51
N PHE A 185 25.21 2.63 9.46
CA PHE A 185 24.04 1.76 9.40
C PHE A 185 22.72 2.55 9.24
N GLU A 186 22.52 3.61 10.04
CA GLU A 186 21.30 4.45 9.95
C GLU A 186 21.18 5.16 8.61
N ARG A 187 22.30 5.66 8.07
CA ARG A 187 22.33 6.32 6.76
C ARG A 187 22.00 5.32 5.64
N ILE A 188 22.53 4.10 5.71
CA ILE A 188 22.22 3.04 4.76
C ILE A 188 20.73 2.67 4.86
N MET A 189 20.19 2.42 6.05
CA MET A 189 18.77 2.07 6.23
C MET A 189 17.84 3.19 5.74
N ALA A 190 18.16 4.45 6.04
CA ALA A 190 17.41 5.60 5.53
C ALA A 190 17.49 5.72 4.00
N GLY A 191 18.66 5.45 3.40
CA GLY A 191 18.83 5.53 1.96
C GLY A 191 18.19 4.37 1.19
N LEU A 192 18.25 3.14 1.72
CA LEU A 192 17.49 2.01 1.21
C LEU A 192 15.98 2.31 1.28
N GLY A 193 15.52 2.85 2.40
CA GLY A 193 14.13 3.25 2.59
C GLY A 193 13.69 4.34 1.60
N ALA A 194 14.51 5.37 1.40
CA ALA A 194 14.29 6.41 0.39
C ALA A 194 14.19 5.81 -1.02
N GLY A 195 15.06 4.86 -1.36
CA GLY A 195 14.99 4.12 -2.62
C GLY A 195 13.64 3.39 -2.79
N VAL A 196 13.22 2.62 -1.78
CA VAL A 196 11.92 1.91 -1.78
C VAL A 196 10.77 2.89 -2.00
N VAL A 197 10.72 4.01 -1.29
CA VAL A 197 9.67 5.04 -1.43
C VAL A 197 9.56 5.50 -2.89
N VAL A 198 10.69 5.82 -3.54
CA VAL A 198 10.67 6.28 -4.94
C VAL A 198 10.29 5.15 -5.90
N MET A 199 10.81 3.94 -5.71
CA MET A 199 10.56 2.79 -6.59
C MET A 199 9.13 2.27 -6.53
N VAL A 200 8.39 2.49 -5.43
CA VAL A 200 6.96 2.15 -5.35
C VAL A 200 6.16 2.89 -6.41
N LYS A 201 6.44 4.19 -6.63
CA LYS A 201 5.80 5.01 -7.67
C LYS A 201 6.76 6.02 -8.29
N PRO A 202 7.64 5.59 -9.20
CA PRO A 202 8.60 6.48 -9.85
C PRO A 202 7.88 7.38 -10.87
N PRO A 203 8.26 8.66 -11.00
CA PRO A 203 9.10 9.46 -10.09
C PRO A 203 8.31 10.13 -8.95
N HIS A 204 6.97 10.03 -8.96
CA HIS A 204 6.05 10.85 -8.16
C HIS A 204 6.33 10.81 -6.64
N PHE A 205 6.65 9.64 -6.07
CA PHE A 205 6.88 9.52 -4.62
C PHE A 205 8.19 10.18 -4.15
N ALA A 206 9.10 10.55 -5.06
CA ALA A 206 10.27 11.35 -4.70
C ALA A 206 9.90 12.71 -4.10
N LEU A 207 8.73 13.26 -4.44
CA LEU A 207 8.24 14.54 -3.90
C LEU A 207 8.12 14.52 -2.37
N ALA A 208 7.83 13.36 -1.76
CA ALA A 208 7.78 13.19 -0.32
C ALA A 208 9.14 13.40 0.36
N LEU A 209 10.24 13.16 -0.34
CA LEU A 209 11.61 13.35 0.16
C LEU A 209 12.18 14.72 -0.24
N ILE A 210 11.84 15.17 -1.45
CA ILE A 210 12.33 16.42 -2.04
C ILE A 210 11.77 17.62 -1.27
N LEU A 211 10.46 17.68 -1.00
CA LEU A 211 9.83 18.83 -0.36
C LEU A 211 10.44 19.17 1.02
N PRO A 212 10.51 18.25 2.01
CA PRO A 212 11.20 18.50 3.27
C PRO A 212 12.69 18.86 3.08
N SER A 213 13.39 18.21 2.14
CA SER A 213 14.81 18.50 1.90
C SER A 213 15.04 19.90 1.33
N LEU A 214 14.17 20.38 0.43
CA LEU A 214 14.19 21.74 -0.10
C LEU A 214 13.91 22.77 1.00
N CYS A 215 12.90 22.53 1.84
CA CYS A 215 12.61 23.42 2.96
C CYS A 215 13.76 23.50 3.96
N LEU A 216 14.43 22.37 4.25
CA LEU A 216 15.63 22.33 5.08
C LEU A 216 16.79 23.08 4.42
N ALA A 217 17.02 22.89 3.13
CA ALA A 217 18.08 23.57 2.38
C ALA A 217 17.86 25.09 2.35
N PHE A 218 16.63 25.54 2.13
CA PHE A 218 16.25 26.94 2.17
C PHE A 218 16.44 27.54 3.57
N GLN A 219 15.97 26.85 4.62
CA GLN A 219 16.15 27.30 6.01
C GLN A 219 17.63 27.43 6.38
N ARG A 220 18.46 26.48 5.92
CA ARG A 220 19.90 26.45 6.20
C ARG A 220 20.72 27.32 5.25
N ARG A 221 20.11 27.91 4.21
CA ARG A 221 20.80 28.60 3.11
C ARG A 221 21.96 27.76 2.56
N SER A 222 21.73 26.47 2.42
CA SER A 222 22.77 25.49 2.07
C SER A 222 22.16 24.33 1.29
N PRO A 223 22.79 23.86 0.20
CA PRO A 223 22.30 22.70 -0.55
C PRO A 223 22.54 21.37 0.18
N LYS A 224 23.32 21.35 1.27
CA LYS A 224 23.71 20.13 1.99
C LYS A 224 22.54 19.18 2.31
N PRO A 225 21.35 19.63 2.78
CA PRO A 225 20.23 18.74 3.07
C PRO A 225 19.69 17.96 1.86
N LEU A 226 19.95 18.42 0.63
CA LEU A 226 19.56 17.71 -0.59
C LEU A 226 20.51 16.55 -0.90
N PHE A 227 21.81 16.73 -0.63
CA PHE A 227 22.90 15.83 -1.02
C PHE A 227 23.45 15.00 0.15
N VAL A 228 22.63 14.71 1.16
CA VAL A 228 23.00 13.76 2.21
C VAL A 228 23.11 12.34 1.65
N VAL A 229 23.92 11.50 2.31
CA VAL A 229 24.25 10.13 1.88
C VAL A 229 22.99 9.32 1.59
N GLU A 230 21.99 9.38 2.46
CA GLU A 230 20.73 8.66 2.32
C GLU A 230 19.91 9.13 1.09
N ASN A 231 19.92 10.43 0.77
CA ASN A 231 19.25 10.94 -0.44
C ASN A 231 19.99 10.50 -1.71
N LEU A 232 21.32 10.59 -1.70
CA LEU A 232 22.15 10.15 -2.81
C LEU A 232 22.02 8.64 -3.05
N LEU A 233 22.00 7.85 -1.99
CA LEU A 233 21.80 6.40 -2.06
C LEU A 233 20.41 6.07 -2.60
N GLY A 234 19.35 6.70 -2.06
CA GLY A 234 17.99 6.50 -2.55
C GLY A 234 17.82 6.89 -4.01
N ALA A 235 18.39 8.02 -4.44
CA ALA A 235 18.41 8.44 -5.84
C ALA A 235 19.17 7.45 -6.72
N THR A 236 20.36 7.00 -6.28
CA THR A 236 21.16 6.01 -7.02
C THR A 236 20.40 4.71 -7.22
N ILE A 237 19.76 4.18 -6.17
CA ILE A 237 18.94 2.96 -6.24
C ILE A 237 17.77 3.15 -7.19
N ALA A 238 17.03 4.26 -7.07
CA ALA A 238 15.89 4.53 -7.93
C ALA A 238 16.30 4.69 -9.41
N THR A 239 17.41 5.39 -9.68
CA THR A 239 17.96 5.54 -11.03
C THR A 239 18.45 4.19 -11.58
N ALA A 240 19.16 3.39 -10.79
CA ALA A 240 19.60 2.06 -11.18
C ALA A 240 18.40 1.15 -11.50
N TYR A 241 17.33 1.23 -10.71
CA TYR A 241 16.09 0.51 -10.96
C TYR A 241 15.41 0.95 -12.26
N VAL A 242 15.18 2.25 -12.48
CA VAL A 242 14.59 2.74 -13.74
C VAL A 242 15.44 2.34 -14.94
N THR A 243 16.76 2.44 -14.83
CA THR A 243 17.71 1.99 -15.86
C THR A 243 17.56 0.50 -16.12
N SER A 244 17.41 -0.31 -15.07
CA SER A 244 17.21 -1.76 -15.21
C SER A 244 15.94 -2.11 -15.99
N ILE A 245 14.82 -1.39 -15.77
CA ILE A 245 13.59 -1.59 -16.57
C ILE A 245 13.85 -1.22 -18.03
N VAL A 246 14.50 -0.07 -18.30
CA VAL A 246 14.81 0.38 -19.67
C VAL A 246 15.67 -0.64 -20.43
N VAL A 247 16.63 -1.27 -19.74
CA VAL A 247 17.57 -2.21 -20.36
C VAL A 247 16.97 -3.60 -20.51
N PHE A 248 16.34 -4.13 -19.47
CA PHE A 248 15.94 -5.55 -19.38
C PHE A 248 14.46 -5.81 -19.66
N ASP A 249 13.58 -4.83 -19.43
CA ASP A 249 12.13 -4.98 -19.59
C ASP A 249 11.61 -4.13 -20.76
N ARG A 250 12.11 -4.44 -21.96
CA ARG A 250 11.75 -3.70 -23.18
C ARG A 250 10.25 -3.76 -23.48
N ALA A 251 9.59 -4.88 -23.16
CA ALA A 251 8.16 -5.09 -23.34
C ALA A 251 7.32 -4.07 -22.54
N TYR A 252 7.81 -3.64 -21.37
CA TYR A 252 7.16 -2.59 -20.59
C TYR A 252 7.04 -1.28 -21.40
N PHE A 253 8.07 -0.90 -22.15
CA PHE A 253 8.06 0.33 -22.93
C PHE A 253 7.38 0.19 -24.30
N SER A 254 7.49 -0.97 -24.95
CA SER A 254 6.91 -1.19 -26.27
C SER A 254 5.43 -1.55 -26.26
N GLU A 255 4.96 -2.20 -25.19
CA GLU A 255 3.57 -2.72 -25.12
C GLU A 255 2.80 -2.09 -23.95
N ILE A 256 3.31 -2.20 -22.72
CA ILE A 256 2.56 -1.83 -21.51
C ILE A 256 2.39 -0.31 -21.42
N LEU A 257 3.44 0.47 -21.64
CA LEU A 257 3.38 1.93 -21.49
C LEU A 257 2.45 2.60 -22.52
N PRO A 258 2.47 2.24 -23.82
CA PRO A 258 1.48 2.70 -24.78
C PRO A 258 0.06 2.32 -24.38
N PHE A 259 -0.16 1.07 -23.96
CA PHE A 259 -1.45 0.58 -23.51
C PHE A 259 -1.98 1.36 -22.29
N VAL A 260 -1.12 1.57 -21.29
CA VAL A 260 -1.41 2.37 -20.10
C VAL A 260 -1.74 3.81 -20.47
N ARG A 261 -1.00 4.41 -21.41
CA ARG A 261 -1.24 5.78 -21.87
C ARG A 261 -2.61 5.94 -22.52
N GLU A 262 -3.09 4.92 -23.22
CA GLU A 262 -4.31 4.99 -24.00
C GLU A 262 -5.57 4.66 -23.20
N ILE A 263 -5.51 3.68 -22.29
CA ILE A 263 -6.71 3.15 -21.60
C ILE A 263 -6.68 3.41 -20.09
N TYR A 264 -5.49 3.44 -19.47
CA TYR A 264 -5.38 3.55 -18.01
C TYR A 264 -5.22 5.00 -17.54
N LEU A 265 -4.31 5.79 -18.14
CA LEU A 265 -4.04 7.17 -17.73
C LEU A 265 -5.20 8.14 -17.95
N PRO A 266 -6.01 8.05 -19.03
CA PRO A 266 -7.13 8.96 -19.25
C PRO A 266 -8.30 8.74 -18.29
N SER A 267 -8.46 7.51 -17.79
CA SER A 267 -9.45 7.18 -16.76
C SER A 267 -9.05 7.83 -15.42
N ARG A 268 -9.61 9.00 -15.12
CA ARG A 268 -9.26 9.82 -13.95
C ARG A 268 -10.50 10.38 -13.28
N MET A 269 -10.40 10.57 -11.97
CA MET A 269 -11.37 11.33 -11.20
C MET A 269 -11.23 12.83 -11.48
N PRO A 270 -12.33 13.61 -11.50
CA PRO A 270 -12.27 15.06 -11.64
C PRO A 270 -11.41 15.72 -10.56
N LEU A 271 -10.63 16.74 -10.93
CA LEU A 271 -9.71 17.42 -10.00
C LEU A 271 -10.42 18.01 -8.78
N ALA A 272 -11.63 18.55 -8.96
CA ALA A 272 -12.41 19.11 -7.86
C ALA A 272 -12.76 18.04 -6.81
N GLU A 273 -13.18 16.86 -7.25
CA GLU A 273 -13.45 15.73 -6.35
C GLU A 273 -12.18 15.26 -5.65
N MET A 274 -11.06 15.16 -6.39
CA MET A 274 -9.77 14.78 -5.81
C MET A 274 -9.30 15.74 -4.71
N LEU A 275 -9.55 17.05 -4.83
CA LEU A 275 -9.15 18.04 -3.84
C LEU A 275 -10.02 17.99 -2.57
N VAL A 276 -11.31 17.66 -2.73
CA VAL A 276 -12.29 17.62 -1.63
C VAL A 276 -12.20 16.31 -0.82
N ASP A 277 -11.56 15.27 -1.37
CA ASP A 277 -11.41 13.96 -0.74
C ASP A 277 -10.22 13.90 0.26
N TRP A 278 -9.17 13.13 -0.03
CA TRP A 278 -8.04 12.91 0.89
C TRP A 278 -7.11 14.11 1.13
N PRO A 279 -6.73 14.92 0.12
CA PRO A 279 -5.85 16.07 0.33
C PRO A 279 -6.38 17.06 1.37
N LYS A 280 -7.70 17.28 1.40
CA LYS A 280 -8.38 18.09 2.43
C LYS A 280 -8.01 17.65 3.84
N ILE A 281 -7.96 16.35 4.09
CA ILE A 281 -7.66 15.80 5.42
C ILE A 281 -6.23 16.15 5.85
N VAL A 282 -5.27 16.01 4.94
CA VAL A 282 -3.87 16.38 5.19
C VAL A 282 -3.74 17.88 5.44
N LEU A 283 -4.46 18.71 4.69
CA LEU A 283 -4.48 20.17 4.88
C LEU A 283 -5.10 20.56 6.23
N LEU A 284 -6.18 19.89 6.66
CA LEU A 284 -6.77 20.09 7.98
C LEU A 284 -5.79 19.73 9.10
N PHE A 285 -5.07 18.61 8.98
CA PHE A 285 -4.01 18.25 9.92
C PHE A 285 -2.86 19.26 9.90
N ALA A 286 -2.45 19.75 8.72
CA ALA A 286 -1.42 20.78 8.60
C ALA A 286 -1.83 22.07 9.32
N MET A 287 -3.07 22.52 9.11
CA MET A 287 -3.63 23.70 9.77
C MET A 287 -3.72 23.52 11.29
N ALA A 288 -4.30 22.43 11.77
CA ALA A 288 -4.40 22.15 13.20
C ALA A 288 -3.02 22.12 13.87
N THR A 289 -2.05 21.48 13.22
CA THR A 289 -0.66 21.39 13.69
C THR A 289 0.01 22.76 13.74
N ALA A 290 -0.13 23.56 12.68
CA ALA A 290 0.43 24.90 12.61
C ALA A 290 -0.17 25.82 13.68
N LEU A 291 -1.49 25.78 13.89
CA LEU A 291 -2.18 26.53 14.93
C LEU A 291 -1.74 26.09 16.33
N ALA A 292 -1.65 24.78 16.59
CA ALA A 292 -1.16 24.24 17.87
C ALA A 292 0.30 24.67 18.16
N ALA A 293 1.12 24.76 17.12
CA ALA A 293 2.49 25.26 17.22
C ALA A 293 2.59 26.77 17.48
N GLY A 294 1.52 27.55 17.25
CA GLY A 294 1.55 29.02 17.28
C GLY A 294 2.07 29.64 15.97
N GLY A 295 1.91 28.93 14.85
CA GLY A 295 2.29 29.35 13.51
C GLY A 295 3.44 28.53 12.91
N LEU A 296 3.56 28.57 11.58
CA LEU A 296 4.55 27.79 10.82
C LEU A 296 6.01 28.09 11.23
N LYS A 297 6.32 29.33 11.60
CA LYS A 297 7.67 29.71 12.04
C LYS A 297 8.04 29.01 13.35
N GLN A 298 7.10 28.94 14.29
CA GLN A 298 7.30 28.37 15.64
C GLN A 298 7.24 26.84 15.69
N MET A 299 6.73 26.20 14.63
CA MET A 299 6.63 24.75 14.58
C MET A 299 8.01 24.07 14.58
N HIS A 300 8.15 23.07 15.45
CA HIS A 300 9.40 22.32 15.61
C HIS A 300 9.68 21.45 14.37
N TRP A 301 10.95 21.21 14.06
CA TRP A 301 11.30 20.46 12.84
C TRP A 301 10.88 18.99 12.87
N ASP A 302 10.80 18.37 14.04
CA ASP A 302 10.21 17.02 14.19
C ASP A 302 8.75 16.92 13.77
N VAL A 303 8.07 18.05 13.73
CA VAL A 303 6.67 18.15 13.28
C VAL A 303 6.64 18.58 11.82
N LYS A 304 7.49 19.54 11.43
CA LYS A 304 7.61 20.01 10.04
C LYS A 304 8.01 18.89 9.07
N ILE A 305 9.00 18.05 9.40
CA ILE A 305 9.55 17.08 8.46
C ILE A 305 8.49 16.02 8.07
N PRO A 306 7.82 15.34 9.01
CA PRO A 306 6.72 14.43 8.65
C PRO A 306 5.58 15.13 7.92
N LEU A 307 5.22 16.36 8.32
CA LEU A 307 4.15 17.12 7.68
C LEU A 307 4.50 17.51 6.24
N LEU A 308 5.73 17.97 5.99
CA LEU A 308 6.22 18.30 4.65
C LEU A 308 6.33 17.03 3.78
N THR A 309 6.67 15.89 4.38
CA THR A 309 6.67 14.59 3.70
C THR A 309 5.25 14.22 3.28
N ALA A 310 4.26 14.35 4.19
CA ALA A 310 2.85 14.15 3.88
C ALA A 310 2.36 15.08 2.77
N LEU A 311 2.73 16.37 2.82
CA LEU A 311 2.41 17.35 1.78
C LEU A 311 3.11 17.04 0.45
N GLY A 312 4.27 16.39 0.45
CA GLY A 312 4.96 15.93 -0.76
C GLY A 312 4.25 14.77 -1.46
N PHE A 313 3.49 13.96 -0.73
CA PHE A 313 2.64 12.91 -1.30
C PHE A 313 1.33 13.46 -1.91
N VAL A 314 0.86 14.64 -1.51
CA VAL A 314 -0.36 15.28 -2.07
C VAL A 314 -0.25 15.51 -3.59
N PRO A 315 0.78 16.17 -4.14
CA PRO A 315 0.92 16.32 -5.58
C PRO A 315 1.08 14.97 -6.28
N ALA A 316 1.75 13.98 -5.67
CA ALA A 316 1.80 12.63 -6.23
C ALA A 316 0.39 12.02 -6.36
N PHE A 317 -0.43 12.14 -5.32
CA PHE A 317 -1.83 11.71 -5.34
C PHE A 317 -2.64 12.38 -6.45
N ILE A 318 -2.52 13.70 -6.59
CA ILE A 318 -3.22 14.50 -7.62
C ILE A 318 -2.77 14.11 -9.03
N ILE A 319 -1.45 13.99 -9.26
CA ILE A 319 -0.89 13.64 -10.57
C ILE A 319 -1.34 12.25 -11.02
N MET A 320 -1.55 11.31 -10.10
CA MET A 320 -2.04 9.97 -10.42
C MET A 320 -3.52 9.95 -10.84
N GLY A 321 -4.35 10.83 -10.28
CA GLY A 321 -5.73 11.01 -10.79
C GLY A 321 -6.75 9.95 -10.36
N LYS A 322 -6.42 9.01 -9.47
CA LYS A 322 -7.26 7.82 -9.22
C LYS A 322 -8.20 7.90 -8.04
N GLY A 323 -7.90 8.70 -7.02
CA GLY A 323 -8.72 8.80 -5.82
C GLY A 323 -8.61 7.60 -4.85
N TRP A 324 -7.70 6.66 -5.09
CA TRP A 324 -7.67 5.40 -4.33
C TRP A 324 -7.11 5.57 -2.89
N PRO A 325 -7.73 4.95 -1.87
CA PRO A 325 -7.34 5.10 -0.46
C PRO A 325 -5.90 4.72 -0.14
N ASN A 326 -5.34 3.71 -0.82
CA ASN A 326 -3.94 3.31 -0.67
C ASN A 326 -2.96 4.43 -1.01
N HIS A 327 -3.22 5.20 -2.08
CA HIS A 327 -2.36 6.31 -2.46
C HIS A 327 -2.37 7.42 -1.42
N ALA A 328 -3.46 7.54 -0.66
CA ALA A 328 -3.61 8.49 0.43
C ALA A 328 -3.03 8.00 1.77
N LEU A 329 -2.80 6.70 1.93
CA LEU A 329 -2.38 6.10 3.20
C LEU A 329 -1.12 6.77 3.79
N PRO A 330 0.00 6.93 3.04
CA PRO A 330 1.21 7.53 3.62
C PRO A 330 1.01 8.98 4.06
N MET A 331 0.29 9.78 3.27
CA MET A 331 0.07 11.19 3.60
C MET A 331 -0.88 11.38 4.79
N ALA A 332 -1.92 10.55 4.90
CA ALA A 332 -2.83 10.60 6.04
C ALA A 332 -2.13 10.21 7.34
N VAL A 333 -1.39 9.10 7.35
CA VAL A 333 -0.69 8.61 8.55
C VAL A 333 0.38 9.60 9.00
N LEU A 334 1.20 10.12 8.09
CA LEU A 334 2.24 11.11 8.44
C LEU A 334 1.64 12.45 8.91
N GLY A 335 0.50 12.86 8.36
CA GLY A 335 -0.25 14.03 8.85
C GLY A 335 -0.76 13.85 10.29
N ILE A 336 -1.36 12.70 10.60
CA ILE A 336 -1.79 12.33 11.96
C ILE A 336 -0.60 12.28 12.92
N TRP A 337 0.52 11.72 12.49
CA TRP A 337 1.74 11.67 13.28
C TRP A 337 2.29 13.06 13.61
N ALA A 338 2.27 14.00 12.67
CA ALA A 338 2.67 15.38 12.93
C ALA A 338 1.82 16.00 14.05
N VAL A 339 0.50 15.79 14.03
CA VAL A 339 -0.41 16.21 15.11
C VAL A 339 -0.01 15.56 16.45
N GLY A 340 0.24 14.25 16.45
CA GLY A 340 0.65 13.52 17.65
C GLY A 340 1.97 14.01 18.26
N ILE A 341 2.98 14.25 17.43
CA ILE A 341 4.28 14.79 17.87
C ILE A 341 4.09 16.21 18.42
N GLN A 342 3.27 17.04 17.76
CA GLN A 342 2.97 18.38 18.23
C GLN A 342 2.26 18.36 19.59
N PHE A 343 1.33 17.44 19.80
CA PHE A 343 0.61 17.24 21.06
C PHE A 343 1.55 16.83 22.21
N LEU A 344 2.48 15.91 21.96
CA LEU A 344 3.53 15.56 22.93
C LEU A 344 4.36 16.78 23.33
N ARG A 345 4.63 17.68 22.39
CA ARG A 345 5.41 18.90 22.64
C ARG A 345 4.62 19.98 23.39
N THR A 346 3.28 20.01 23.31
CA THR A 346 2.44 21.03 23.97
C THR A 346 1.90 20.65 25.34
N ILE A 347 1.60 19.38 25.62
CA ILE A 347 0.97 18.95 26.91
C ILE A 347 1.79 19.30 28.16
N GLY A 348 3.12 19.35 28.05
CA GLY A 348 3.99 19.62 29.20
C GLY A 348 4.14 21.11 29.55
N CYS A 349 3.51 22.00 28.79
CA CYS A 349 3.70 23.44 28.95
C CYS A 349 2.48 24.07 29.63
N HIS A 350 2.63 24.48 30.89
CA HIS A 350 1.54 25.09 31.68
C HIS A 350 1.04 26.42 31.08
N ASN A 351 1.95 27.23 30.51
CA ASN A 351 1.69 28.58 29.97
C ASN A 351 1.44 28.62 28.46
N VAL A 352 0.64 27.69 27.92
CA VAL A 352 0.25 27.71 26.50
C VAL A 352 -1.10 28.39 26.33
N ALA A 353 -1.19 29.33 25.40
CA ALA A 353 -2.43 30.03 25.04
C ALA A 353 -3.57 29.05 24.75
N PHE A 354 -4.79 29.41 25.16
CA PHE A 354 -5.99 28.58 24.99
C PHE A 354 -6.17 28.09 23.55
N VAL A 355 -6.00 28.96 22.57
CA VAL A 355 -6.14 28.65 21.13
C VAL A 355 -5.22 27.49 20.70
N ARG A 356 -3.99 27.44 21.22
CA ARG A 356 -3.02 26.37 20.87
C ARG A 356 -3.40 25.04 21.50
N LYS A 357 -3.91 25.04 22.75
CA LYS A 357 -4.43 23.84 23.40
C LYS A 357 -5.68 23.33 22.67
N ALA A 358 -6.62 24.23 22.35
CA ALA A 358 -7.83 23.91 21.59
C ALA A 358 -7.49 23.33 20.20
N ALA A 359 -6.53 23.92 19.47
CA ALA A 359 -6.09 23.40 18.18
C ALA A 359 -5.45 22.01 18.28
N ALA A 360 -4.65 21.74 19.32
CA ALA A 360 -4.07 20.42 19.55
C ALA A 360 -5.14 19.37 19.87
N ILE A 361 -6.10 19.71 20.74
CA ILE A 361 -7.24 18.83 21.08
C ILE A 361 -8.08 18.56 19.83
N LEU A 362 -8.40 19.59 19.04
CA LEU A 362 -9.14 19.46 17.79
C LEU A 362 -8.39 18.55 16.80
N GLY A 363 -7.07 18.72 16.65
CA GLY A 363 -6.25 17.84 15.82
C GLY A 363 -6.33 16.38 16.27
N CYS A 364 -6.19 16.10 17.57
CA CYS A 364 -6.33 14.76 18.13
C CYS A 364 -7.74 14.18 17.94
N ALA A 365 -8.78 15.00 18.13
CA ALA A 365 -10.17 14.61 17.91
C ALA A 365 -10.43 14.25 16.44
N LEU A 366 -9.91 15.04 15.49
CA LEU A 366 -9.98 14.74 14.06
C LEU A 366 -9.26 13.44 13.71
N ALA A 367 -8.06 13.22 14.26
CA ALA A 367 -7.30 11.99 14.05
C ALA A 367 -8.06 10.77 14.58
N LEU A 368 -8.61 10.86 15.80
CA LEU A 368 -9.40 9.79 16.41
C LEU A 368 -10.68 9.53 15.62
N GLN A 369 -11.44 10.58 15.28
CA GLN A 369 -12.65 10.47 14.47
C GLN A 369 -12.36 9.77 13.14
N PHE A 370 -11.25 10.13 12.49
CA PHE A 370 -10.89 9.56 11.19
C PHE A 370 -10.42 8.11 11.30
N ALA A 371 -9.65 7.76 12.33
CA ALA A 371 -9.28 6.39 12.62
C ALA A 371 -10.52 5.53 12.94
N VAL A 372 -11.42 6.00 13.80
CA VAL A 372 -12.66 5.29 14.15
C VAL A 372 -13.58 5.13 12.95
N ARG A 373 -13.79 6.17 12.14
CA ARG A 373 -14.57 6.06 10.89
C ARG A 373 -13.96 5.07 9.92
N SER A 374 -12.63 5.07 9.78
CA SER A 374 -11.93 4.14 8.91
C SER A 374 -12.10 2.69 9.38
N GLN A 375 -11.95 2.43 10.69
CA GLN A 375 -12.20 1.11 11.26
C GLN A 375 -13.65 0.69 11.09
N TYR A 376 -14.60 1.57 11.43
CA TYR A 376 -16.01 1.27 11.34
C TYR A 376 -16.41 0.95 9.90
N ALA A 377 -16.05 1.79 8.93
CA ALA A 377 -16.38 1.58 7.52
C ALA A 377 -15.85 0.25 6.98
N VAL A 378 -14.66 -0.16 7.42
CA VAL A 378 -14.06 -1.43 6.99
C VAL A 378 -14.62 -2.62 7.77
N LEU A 379 -14.98 -2.50 9.05
CA LEU A 379 -15.51 -3.62 9.83
C LEU A 379 -17.02 -3.82 9.67
N SER A 380 -17.76 -2.78 9.28
CA SER A 380 -19.21 -2.82 9.08
C SER A 380 -19.61 -3.15 7.64
N ALA A 381 -18.69 -3.06 6.68
CA ALA A 381 -18.97 -3.49 5.31
C ALA A 381 -19.20 -5.00 5.29
N ASN A 382 -20.01 -5.50 4.35
CA ASN A 382 -20.06 -6.94 4.07
C ASN A 382 -18.69 -7.31 3.49
N ASN A 383 -17.79 -7.75 4.36
CA ASN A 383 -16.37 -7.78 4.07
C ASN A 383 -15.94 -8.88 3.13
N ASP A 384 -16.83 -9.84 2.86
CA ASP A 384 -16.50 -10.96 2.01
C ASP A 384 -17.69 -11.35 1.11
N PRO A 385 -18.08 -10.48 0.16
CA PRO A 385 -19.19 -10.75 -0.75
C PRO A 385 -18.94 -12.00 -1.60
N LEU A 386 -17.69 -12.45 -1.71
CA LEU A 386 -17.30 -13.65 -2.46
C LEU A 386 -17.29 -14.92 -1.60
N ALA A 387 -17.52 -14.85 -0.29
CA ALA A 387 -17.52 -16.03 0.58
C ALA A 387 -18.45 -17.15 0.07
N PRO A 388 -19.69 -16.85 -0.37
CA PRO A 388 -20.59 -17.88 -0.91
C PRO A 388 -20.06 -18.54 -2.19
N ALA A 389 -19.52 -17.74 -3.13
CA ALA A 389 -18.92 -18.26 -4.36
C ALA A 389 -17.65 -19.08 -4.08
N ILE A 390 -16.84 -18.69 -3.10
CA ILE A 390 -15.66 -19.44 -2.67
C ILE A 390 -16.06 -20.79 -2.07
N ALA A 391 -17.08 -20.79 -1.19
CA ALA A 391 -17.58 -22.01 -0.57
C ALA A 391 -18.15 -22.99 -1.61
N SER A 392 -18.88 -22.49 -2.62
CA SER A 392 -19.43 -23.34 -3.67
C SER A 392 -18.32 -23.99 -4.51
N ILE A 393 -17.27 -23.25 -4.86
CA ILE A 393 -16.12 -23.78 -5.63
C ILE A 393 -15.34 -24.83 -4.83
N LEU A 394 -15.03 -24.54 -3.56
CA LEU A 394 -14.29 -25.46 -2.68
C LEU A 394 -14.99 -26.81 -2.51
N GLY A 395 -16.33 -26.84 -2.54
CA GLY A 395 -17.11 -28.08 -2.48
C GLY A 395 -17.11 -28.90 -3.78
N ALA A 396 -16.70 -28.31 -4.91
CA ALA A 396 -16.91 -28.89 -6.23
C ALA A 396 -15.63 -29.33 -6.95
N VAL A 397 -14.58 -28.51 -6.92
CA VAL A 397 -13.34 -28.73 -7.68
C VAL A 397 -12.13 -28.37 -6.82
N GLU A 398 -11.14 -29.27 -6.77
CA GLU A 398 -9.87 -29.02 -6.11
C GLU A 398 -8.90 -28.33 -7.07
N LYS A 399 -8.26 -27.23 -6.62
CA LYS A 399 -7.24 -26.48 -7.36
C LYS A 399 -7.64 -26.11 -8.80
N PRO A 400 -8.80 -25.44 -9.00
CA PRO A 400 -9.29 -25.13 -10.34
C PRO A 400 -8.39 -24.14 -11.08
N THR A 401 -8.35 -24.25 -12.40
CA THR A 401 -7.85 -23.18 -13.28
C THR A 401 -8.95 -22.14 -13.51
N ILE A 402 -8.60 -20.85 -13.41
CA ILE A 402 -9.57 -19.76 -13.37
C ILE A 402 -9.20 -18.65 -14.37
N ILE A 403 -10.19 -18.18 -15.11
CA ILE A 403 -10.17 -16.93 -15.86
C ILE A 403 -11.31 -16.03 -15.36
N SER A 404 -11.13 -14.71 -15.43
CA SER A 404 -12.18 -13.74 -15.11
C SER A 404 -12.43 -12.80 -16.29
N ILE A 405 -13.69 -12.75 -16.70
CA ILE A 405 -14.22 -11.78 -17.67
C ILE A 405 -15.02 -10.65 -16.97
N GLY A 406 -14.88 -10.53 -15.65
CA GLY A 406 -15.44 -9.40 -14.89
C GLY A 406 -14.69 -8.10 -15.15
N ALA A 407 -15.40 -6.97 -15.13
CA ALA A 407 -14.82 -5.64 -15.33
C ALA A 407 -13.78 -5.25 -14.26
N GLN A 408 -13.84 -5.88 -13.08
CA GLN A 408 -13.05 -5.51 -11.91
C GLN A 408 -12.19 -6.69 -11.43
N LEU A 409 -11.00 -6.38 -10.91
CA LEU A 409 -10.09 -7.37 -10.34
C LEU A 409 -10.67 -8.05 -9.09
N GLN A 410 -11.53 -7.34 -8.37
CA GLN A 410 -12.12 -7.73 -7.10
C GLN A 410 -12.84 -9.09 -7.19
N LEU A 411 -13.42 -9.40 -8.35
CA LEU A 411 -14.12 -10.67 -8.57
C LEU A 411 -13.20 -11.89 -8.47
N ALA A 412 -11.99 -11.80 -9.03
CA ALA A 412 -11.05 -12.92 -9.10
C ALA A 412 -10.04 -12.91 -7.94
N HIS A 413 -9.76 -11.74 -7.38
CA HIS A 413 -8.70 -11.53 -6.40
C HIS A 413 -9.31 -10.95 -5.12
N PRO A 414 -9.36 -11.71 -4.01
CA PRO A 414 -8.54 -12.87 -3.68
C PRO A 414 -9.15 -14.27 -3.93
N LEU A 415 -10.31 -14.37 -4.60
CA LEU A 415 -11.04 -15.62 -4.79
C LEU A 415 -10.14 -16.77 -5.30
N ALA A 416 -9.36 -16.54 -6.35
CA ALA A 416 -8.54 -17.57 -6.97
C ALA A 416 -7.55 -18.22 -5.98
N ARG A 417 -6.87 -17.40 -5.18
CA ARG A 417 -5.96 -17.90 -4.13
C ARG A 417 -6.71 -18.55 -2.96
N ARG A 418 -7.94 -18.12 -2.67
CA ARG A 418 -8.73 -18.69 -1.54
C ARG A 418 -9.28 -20.08 -1.84
N VAL A 419 -9.59 -20.36 -3.11
CA VAL A 419 -9.98 -21.70 -3.57
C VAL A 419 -8.77 -22.59 -3.90
N GLY A 420 -7.54 -22.10 -3.69
CA GLY A 420 -6.31 -22.81 -4.05
C GLY A 420 -6.14 -23.02 -5.56
N GLY A 421 -6.80 -22.19 -6.37
CA GLY A 421 -6.81 -22.30 -7.83
C GLY A 421 -5.64 -21.56 -8.49
N ALA A 422 -5.40 -21.91 -9.75
CA ALA A 422 -4.43 -21.24 -10.62
C ALA A 422 -5.17 -20.23 -11.51
N PHE A 423 -4.88 -18.95 -11.34
CA PHE A 423 -5.42 -17.93 -12.25
C PHE A 423 -4.54 -17.83 -13.50
N VAL A 424 -5.10 -18.18 -14.66
CA VAL A 424 -4.32 -18.45 -15.89
C VAL A 424 -4.44 -17.39 -16.96
N SER A 425 -5.34 -16.40 -16.82
CA SER A 425 -5.49 -15.34 -17.81
C SER A 425 -4.29 -14.40 -17.83
N ARG A 426 -3.90 -13.91 -19.01
CA ARG A 426 -2.87 -12.86 -19.15
C ARG A 426 -3.28 -11.60 -18.39
N SER A 427 -4.56 -11.23 -18.47
CA SER A 427 -5.11 -10.04 -17.83
C SER A 427 -5.70 -10.39 -16.46
N PRO A 428 -5.50 -9.56 -15.42
CA PRO A 428 -6.05 -9.85 -14.09
C PRO A 428 -7.58 -9.79 -14.02
N ALA A 429 -8.19 -9.04 -14.94
CA ALA A 429 -9.61 -8.86 -15.17
C ALA A 429 -9.82 -8.10 -16.49
N ALA A 430 -11.06 -7.95 -16.93
CA ALA A 430 -11.43 -7.19 -18.12
C ALA A 430 -11.58 -5.67 -17.87
N TRP A 431 -10.84 -5.11 -16.91
CA TRP A 431 -10.87 -3.68 -16.57
C TRP A 431 -10.51 -2.77 -17.75
N ALA A 432 -9.65 -3.24 -18.64
CA ALA A 432 -9.24 -2.46 -19.80
C ALA A 432 -10.35 -2.39 -20.85
N VAL A 433 -11.14 -3.47 -21.02
CA VAL A 433 -12.37 -3.45 -21.84
C VAL A 433 -13.36 -2.42 -21.28
N TYR A 434 -13.57 -2.43 -19.96
CA TYR A 434 -14.41 -1.45 -19.28
C TYR A 434 -13.94 -0.01 -19.51
N ASN A 435 -12.66 0.27 -19.28
CA ASN A 435 -12.12 1.61 -19.48
C ASN A 435 -12.18 2.06 -20.95
N ALA A 436 -11.88 1.18 -21.90
CA ALA A 436 -11.94 1.49 -23.32
C ALA A 436 -13.38 1.84 -23.75
N GLU A 437 -14.37 1.11 -23.26
CA GLU A 437 -15.79 1.40 -23.50
C GLU A 437 -16.21 2.75 -22.94
N GLN A 438 -15.86 3.05 -21.68
CA GLN A 438 -16.20 4.33 -21.05
C GLN A 438 -15.54 5.50 -21.80
N LEU A 439 -14.26 5.37 -22.14
CA LEU A 439 -13.53 6.40 -22.88
C LEU A 439 -14.09 6.57 -24.31
N ALA A 440 -14.55 5.50 -24.95
CA ALA A 440 -15.14 5.56 -26.28
C ALA A 440 -16.49 6.30 -26.28
N ARG A 441 -17.29 6.14 -25.21
CA ARG A 441 -18.55 6.87 -25.01
C ARG A 441 -18.31 8.37 -24.83
N ASP A 442 -17.29 8.71 -24.05
CA ASP A 442 -16.93 10.10 -23.73
C ASP A 442 -16.08 10.76 -24.83
N ALA A 443 -15.64 10.01 -25.85
CA ALA A 443 -14.77 10.51 -26.89
C ALA A 443 -15.48 11.55 -27.78
N ALA A 444 -14.97 12.78 -27.75
CA ALA A 444 -15.49 13.87 -28.59
C ALA A 444 -15.17 13.71 -30.08
N ARG A 445 -14.10 12.98 -30.43
CA ARG A 445 -13.63 12.81 -31.82
C ARG A 445 -13.96 11.42 -32.35
N PRO A 446 -14.57 11.29 -33.54
CA PRO A 446 -14.90 9.99 -34.13
C PRO A 446 -13.69 9.04 -34.27
N GLU A 447 -12.52 9.57 -34.66
CA GLU A 447 -11.30 8.76 -34.79
C GLU A 447 -10.82 8.17 -33.46
N GLN A 448 -10.94 8.94 -32.37
CA GLN A 448 -10.57 8.47 -31.03
C GLN A 448 -11.54 7.40 -30.56
N LYS A 449 -12.84 7.61 -30.78
CA LYS A 449 -13.88 6.63 -30.49
C LYS A 449 -13.62 5.31 -31.20
N HIS A 450 -13.42 5.35 -32.53
CA HIS A 450 -13.16 4.16 -33.33
C HIS A 450 -11.90 3.40 -32.88
N ARG A 451 -10.84 4.13 -32.50
CA ARG A 451 -9.61 3.53 -31.97
C ARG A 451 -9.85 2.81 -30.64
N LEU A 452 -10.57 3.43 -29.71
CA LEU A 452 -10.89 2.85 -28.40
C LEU A 452 -11.82 1.64 -28.52
N GLU A 453 -12.81 1.69 -29.42
CA GLU A 453 -13.67 0.56 -29.78
C GLU A 453 -12.83 -0.60 -30.36
N GLY A 454 -11.90 -0.32 -31.28
CA GLY A 454 -10.99 -1.33 -31.82
C GLY A 454 -10.12 -1.99 -30.74
N LEU A 455 -9.65 -1.23 -29.75
CA LEU A 455 -8.91 -1.77 -28.61
C LEU A 455 -9.79 -2.63 -27.71
N ARG A 456 -10.99 -2.15 -27.39
CA ARG A 456 -12.01 -2.89 -26.63
C ARG A 456 -12.29 -4.24 -27.29
N ASP A 457 -12.59 -4.23 -28.59
CA ASP A 457 -12.95 -5.42 -29.35
C ASP A 457 -11.78 -6.39 -29.50
N LYS A 458 -10.55 -5.89 -29.63
CA LYS A 458 -9.34 -6.70 -29.60
C LYS A 458 -9.21 -7.44 -28.27
N MET A 459 -9.35 -6.75 -27.14
CA MET A 459 -9.22 -7.36 -25.82
C MET A 459 -10.33 -8.37 -25.52
N ILE A 460 -11.57 -8.13 -25.97
CA ILE A 460 -12.64 -9.13 -25.88
C ILE A 460 -12.27 -10.39 -26.67
N GLY A 461 -11.73 -10.22 -27.88
CA GLY A 461 -11.22 -11.33 -28.68
C GLY A 461 -10.06 -12.09 -28.01
N GLU A 462 -9.17 -11.40 -27.32
CA GLU A 462 -8.10 -12.01 -26.53
C GLU A 462 -8.67 -12.87 -25.40
N PHE A 463 -9.68 -12.39 -24.64
CA PHE A 463 -10.35 -13.21 -23.63
C PHE A 463 -11.03 -14.45 -24.21
N ALA A 464 -11.75 -14.31 -25.32
CA ALA A 464 -12.37 -15.46 -26.01
C ALA A 464 -11.31 -16.49 -26.43
N HIS A 465 -10.22 -16.03 -27.04
CA HIS A 465 -9.11 -16.90 -27.41
C HIS A 465 -8.47 -17.59 -26.20
N GLU A 466 -8.29 -16.88 -25.08
CA GLU A 466 -7.76 -17.49 -23.85
C GLU A 466 -8.67 -18.56 -23.28
N ILE A 467 -9.99 -18.34 -23.27
CA ILE A 467 -10.96 -19.35 -22.80
C ILE A 467 -10.88 -20.58 -23.72
N ALA A 468 -10.90 -20.38 -25.05
CA ALA A 468 -10.82 -21.45 -26.03
C ALA A 468 -9.53 -22.29 -25.93
N ALA A 469 -8.39 -21.60 -25.81
CA ALA A 469 -7.07 -22.23 -25.83
C ALA A 469 -6.71 -22.87 -24.49
N LYS A 470 -6.98 -22.19 -23.36
CA LYS A 470 -6.60 -22.66 -22.02
C LYS A 470 -7.66 -23.56 -21.41
N LYS A 471 -8.92 -23.46 -21.86
CA LYS A 471 -10.07 -24.22 -21.35
C LYS A 471 -10.11 -24.25 -19.82
N PRO A 472 -10.17 -23.09 -19.14
CA PRO A 472 -10.14 -23.06 -17.68
C PRO A 472 -11.28 -23.89 -17.08
N ASP A 473 -11.10 -24.41 -15.87
CA ASP A 473 -12.17 -25.12 -15.16
C ASP A 473 -13.31 -24.17 -14.78
N ILE A 474 -12.96 -22.91 -14.49
CA ILE A 474 -13.88 -21.86 -14.07
C ILE A 474 -13.68 -20.58 -14.89
N VAL A 475 -14.80 -20.01 -15.36
CA VAL A 475 -14.86 -18.63 -15.86
C VAL A 475 -15.70 -17.80 -14.89
N LEU A 476 -15.09 -16.77 -14.31
CA LEU A 476 -15.77 -15.84 -13.42
C LEU A 476 -16.35 -14.66 -14.20
N TYR A 477 -17.57 -14.30 -13.86
CA TYR A 477 -18.30 -13.19 -14.45
C TYR A 477 -19.04 -12.36 -13.40
N SER A 478 -19.18 -11.07 -13.64
CA SER A 478 -20.06 -10.20 -12.84
C SER A 478 -20.45 -8.96 -13.63
N ALA A 479 -21.76 -8.68 -13.68
CA ALA A 479 -22.31 -7.42 -14.17
C ALA A 479 -22.50 -6.39 -13.04
N TYR A 480 -22.07 -6.70 -11.80
CA TYR A 480 -22.32 -5.85 -10.64
C TYR A 480 -21.76 -4.44 -10.85
N GLY A 481 -22.65 -3.44 -10.81
CA GLY A 481 -22.29 -2.03 -11.04
C GLY A 481 -22.13 -1.64 -12.51
N TYR A 482 -22.37 -2.55 -13.47
CA TYR A 482 -22.13 -2.34 -14.90
C TYR A 482 -23.26 -2.91 -15.77
N PRO A 483 -24.38 -2.17 -15.94
CA PRO A 483 -25.57 -2.68 -16.62
C PRO A 483 -25.39 -3.13 -18.07
N ILE A 484 -24.35 -2.62 -18.75
CA ILE A 484 -24.03 -2.93 -20.15
C ILE A 484 -23.11 -4.15 -20.30
N TRP A 485 -22.64 -4.71 -19.18
CA TRP A 485 -21.54 -5.68 -19.19
C TRP A 485 -21.95 -7.01 -19.81
N ASP A 486 -23.22 -7.41 -19.67
CA ASP A 486 -23.79 -8.57 -20.35
C ASP A 486 -23.64 -8.41 -21.87
N ASN A 487 -24.12 -7.29 -22.42
CA ASN A 487 -24.08 -6.99 -23.84
C ASN A 487 -22.65 -6.96 -24.40
N LEU A 488 -21.70 -6.48 -23.60
CA LEU A 488 -20.32 -6.31 -24.04
C LEU A 488 -19.48 -7.59 -23.93
N MET A 489 -19.77 -8.43 -22.93
CA MET A 489 -18.99 -9.64 -22.68
C MET A 489 -19.77 -10.91 -22.99
N LEU A 490 -20.91 -11.17 -22.33
CA LEU A 490 -21.63 -12.44 -22.49
C LEU A 490 -22.36 -12.56 -23.84
N GLU A 491 -22.83 -11.44 -24.40
CA GLU A 491 -23.50 -11.42 -25.70
C GLU A 491 -22.53 -11.25 -26.90
N ASP A 492 -21.24 -10.97 -26.65
CA ASP A 492 -20.24 -10.98 -27.72
C ASP A 492 -20.12 -12.40 -28.28
N THR A 493 -20.29 -12.54 -29.60
CA THR A 493 -20.39 -13.83 -30.26
C THR A 493 -19.17 -14.72 -30.03
N ARG A 494 -17.99 -14.14 -29.85
CA ARG A 494 -16.75 -14.88 -29.60
C ARG A 494 -16.71 -15.43 -28.18
N ILE A 495 -17.14 -14.66 -27.19
CA ILE A 495 -17.22 -15.11 -25.80
C ILE A 495 -18.37 -16.11 -25.63
N ALA A 496 -19.55 -15.81 -26.18
CA ALA A 496 -20.72 -16.69 -26.12
C ALA A 496 -20.43 -18.09 -26.69
N ALA A 497 -19.67 -18.16 -27.79
CA ALA A 497 -19.24 -19.41 -28.41
C ALA A 497 -18.34 -20.26 -27.50
N GLU A 498 -17.63 -19.66 -26.55
CA GLU A 498 -16.81 -20.39 -25.58
C GLU A 498 -17.58 -20.70 -24.29
N ILE A 499 -18.38 -19.75 -23.80
CA ILE A 499 -19.17 -19.89 -22.57
C ILE A 499 -20.23 -20.99 -22.68
N GLN A 500 -20.75 -21.30 -23.89
CA GLN A 500 -21.69 -22.43 -24.07
C GLN A 500 -21.13 -23.80 -23.63
N HIS A 501 -19.81 -23.93 -23.47
CA HIS A 501 -19.15 -25.13 -22.94
C HIS A 501 -19.08 -25.16 -21.40
N TYR A 502 -19.73 -24.21 -20.75
CA TYR A 502 -19.74 -24.03 -19.30
C TYR A 502 -21.17 -23.91 -18.78
N ASP A 503 -21.43 -24.53 -17.64
CA ASP A 503 -22.71 -24.43 -16.93
C ASP A 503 -22.63 -23.34 -15.86
N VAL A 504 -23.75 -22.63 -15.63
CA VAL A 504 -23.86 -21.74 -14.47
C VAL A 504 -23.89 -22.60 -13.21
N PHE A 505 -22.77 -22.63 -12.50
CA PHE A 505 -22.61 -23.44 -11.29
C PHE A 505 -23.04 -22.69 -10.04
N TYR A 506 -22.78 -21.39 -9.99
CA TYR A 506 -23.19 -20.51 -8.90
C TYR A 506 -23.50 -19.12 -9.44
N ARG A 507 -24.52 -18.46 -8.88
CA ARG A 507 -24.86 -17.07 -9.22
C ARG A 507 -25.43 -16.35 -8.01
N ASP A 508 -24.88 -15.18 -7.73
CA ASP A 508 -25.45 -14.16 -6.85
C ASP A 508 -25.29 -12.77 -7.49
N PRO A 509 -25.71 -11.68 -6.83
CA PRO A 509 -25.55 -10.33 -7.38
C PRO A 509 -24.10 -9.89 -7.64
N PHE A 510 -23.11 -10.50 -6.97
CA PHE A 510 -21.70 -10.10 -7.04
C PHE A 510 -20.86 -10.98 -7.96
N ALA A 511 -21.22 -12.25 -8.14
CA ALA A 511 -20.45 -13.23 -8.88
C ALA A 511 -21.35 -14.28 -9.56
N THR A 512 -21.05 -14.56 -10.82
CA THR A 512 -21.46 -15.77 -11.53
C THR A 512 -20.22 -16.63 -11.76
N VAL A 513 -20.30 -17.89 -11.36
CA VAL A 513 -19.27 -18.91 -11.57
C VAL A 513 -19.76 -19.84 -12.67
N TYR A 514 -19.14 -19.73 -13.84
CA TYR A 514 -19.32 -20.69 -14.92
C TYR A 514 -18.31 -21.83 -14.73
N MET A 515 -18.78 -23.07 -14.68
CA MET A 515 -17.93 -24.26 -14.53
C MET A 515 -17.95 -25.06 -15.82
N ARG A 516 -16.78 -25.46 -16.31
CA ARG A 516 -16.68 -26.22 -17.57
C ARG A 516 -17.43 -27.55 -17.44
N GLN A 517 -18.20 -27.89 -18.48
CA GLN A 517 -19.03 -29.09 -18.51
C GLN A 517 -18.19 -30.35 -18.24
N GLY A 518 -18.72 -31.27 -17.42
CA GLY A 518 -18.08 -32.54 -17.08
C GLY A 518 -17.04 -32.53 -15.95
N LEU A 519 -16.80 -31.40 -15.29
CA LEU A 519 -15.86 -31.29 -14.15
C LEU A 519 -16.42 -31.66 -12.78
N SER A 520 -17.71 -31.44 -12.54
CA SER A 520 -18.27 -31.55 -11.20
C SER A 520 -18.24 -32.99 -10.66
N ARG A 521 -17.82 -33.16 -9.39
CA ARG A 521 -17.76 -34.49 -8.73
C ARG A 521 -19.10 -35.24 -8.75
N HIS A 522 -20.23 -34.52 -8.73
CA HIS A 522 -21.55 -35.13 -8.80
C HIS A 522 -21.84 -35.84 -10.13
N HIS A 523 -21.18 -35.46 -11.23
CA HIS A 523 -21.38 -36.11 -12.53
C HIS A 523 -20.54 -37.38 -12.73
N ARG A 524 -19.52 -37.63 -11.89
CA ARG A 524 -18.73 -38.87 -11.95
C ARG A 524 -19.36 -40.03 -11.17
N LEU A 525 -20.12 -39.75 -10.11
CA LEU A 525 -20.82 -40.80 -9.35
C LEU A 525 -22.07 -41.33 -10.08
N SER A 526 -22.71 -40.52 -10.93
CA SER A 526 -23.84 -40.97 -11.75
C SER A 526 -23.43 -41.73 -13.02
N ARG A 527 -22.14 -41.84 -13.34
CA ARG A 527 -21.61 -42.65 -14.47
C ARG A 527 -20.87 -43.91 -14.03
N GLN A 528 -20.84 -44.22 -12.73
CA GLN A 528 -20.32 -45.48 -12.19
C GLN A 528 -21.42 -46.44 -11.71
N ILE A 529 -22.70 -46.13 -12.00
CA ILE A 529 -23.86 -46.96 -11.64
C ILE A 529 -24.70 -47.35 -12.88
N ASP A 530 -24.25 -47.01 -14.10
CA ASP A 530 -24.89 -47.48 -15.35
C ASP A 530 -24.06 -48.55 -16.05
#